data_AF-A0A7W2A724-F1
#
_entry.id   AF-A0A7W2A724-F1
#
_cell.length_a   1.000
_cell.length_b   1.000
_cell.length_c   1.000
_cell.angle_alpha   90.00
_cell.angle_beta   90.00
_cell.angle_gamma   90.00
#
_symmetry.space_group_name_H-M   'P 1'
#
loop_
_entity.id
_entity.type
_entity.pdbx_description
1 polymer ?
#
loop_
_entity_poly.entity_id
_entity_poly.type
_entity_poly.pdbx_seq_one_letter_code
_entity_poly.pdbx_strand_id
1 'polypeptide(L)'
;MSQNQVDLSGYSIRTDLAREAHDMAVQQRGDGSSIPGVRIDERTENGITTSWIWIDDETGAREMGKVPGTYMTLEVPALRSQDSMLEQQVATHFANQFNRFLEEVGIGINDSVMLVGLGNWNVTPDSFGPLVIKNALITRHLFTLAPEQVSEGYRSACAISPGVLGITGIETTEIVHGVVEKAQPDFVIAFDSLASRALSRVNTTIQVADTGINPGSGVGNKRKALTKETLGVPVIAIGVPIVMILQVWKPMTCLKRLPELSLLPSKNNSRLKWVNEQQGWSTSSVPFFMVYW
;
A
#
# COMPACT_ATOMS: atom_id res chain seq x y z
N MET A 1 -47.68 -4.28 -0.84
CA MET A 1 -46.39 -4.57 -0.17
C MET A 1 -45.30 -4.26 -1.19
N SER A 2 -44.68 -3.08 -1.14
CA SER A 2 -43.55 -2.78 -2.03
C SER A 2 -42.31 -3.46 -1.48
N GLN A 3 -41.70 -4.34 -2.27
CA GLN A 3 -40.39 -4.90 -1.97
C GLN A 3 -39.39 -3.74 -2.02
N ASN A 4 -38.85 -3.33 -0.87
CA ASN A 4 -37.67 -2.49 -0.82
C ASN A 4 -36.51 -3.32 -1.36
N GLN A 5 -36.21 -3.16 -2.64
CA GLN A 5 -35.01 -3.67 -3.26
C GLN A 5 -33.85 -2.85 -2.67
N VAL A 6 -33.05 -3.48 -1.82
CA VAL A 6 -31.87 -2.84 -1.22
C VAL A 6 -30.95 -2.45 -2.37
N ASP A 7 -30.72 -1.16 -2.55
CA ASP A 7 -29.78 -0.64 -3.54
C ASP A 7 -28.35 -0.96 -3.09
N LEU A 8 -27.77 -2.01 -3.67
CA LEU A 8 -26.42 -2.49 -3.38
C LEU A 8 -25.35 -1.76 -4.21
N SER A 9 -25.72 -0.79 -5.06
CA SER A 9 -24.79 -0.06 -5.92
C SER A 9 -23.72 0.72 -5.15
N GLY A 10 -23.98 1.06 -3.88
CA GLY A 10 -23.02 1.73 -2.99
C GLY A 10 -21.91 0.84 -2.43
N TYR A 11 -22.00 -0.49 -2.57
CA TYR A 11 -21.02 -1.45 -2.07
C TYR A 11 -20.17 -2.03 -3.21
N SER A 12 -19.52 -1.14 -3.98
CA SER A 12 -18.47 -1.57 -4.91
C SER A 12 -17.31 -2.17 -4.10
N ILE A 13 -17.08 -3.45 -4.32
CA ILE A 13 -15.97 -4.19 -3.74
C ILE A 13 -14.67 -3.61 -4.33
N ARG A 14 -13.89 -2.90 -3.52
CA ARG A 14 -12.59 -2.34 -3.92
C ARG A 14 -11.45 -3.23 -3.44
N THR A 15 -10.50 -3.49 -4.33
CA THR A 15 -9.21 -4.12 -4.01
C THR A 15 -8.07 -3.15 -4.31
N ASP A 16 -7.05 -3.15 -3.47
CA ASP A 16 -5.83 -2.39 -3.71
C ASP A 16 -4.88 -3.12 -4.69
N LEU A 17 -5.06 -4.43 -4.92
CA LEU A 17 -4.20 -5.22 -5.79
C LEU A 17 -4.63 -5.23 -7.27
N ALA A 18 -3.70 -4.97 -8.19
CA ALA A 18 -3.96 -4.92 -9.63
C ALA A 18 -4.29 -6.30 -10.21
N ARG A 19 -3.60 -7.36 -9.74
CA ARG A 19 -3.88 -8.74 -10.16
C ARG A 19 -5.28 -9.20 -9.75
N GLU A 20 -5.72 -8.87 -8.53
CA GLU A 20 -7.08 -9.16 -8.07
C GLU A 20 -8.12 -8.39 -8.89
N ALA A 21 -7.84 -7.13 -9.22
CA ALA A 21 -8.73 -6.30 -10.04
C ALA A 21 -8.91 -6.90 -11.44
N HIS A 22 -7.82 -7.39 -12.04
CA HIS A 22 -7.87 -8.11 -13.31
C HIS A 22 -8.73 -9.38 -13.22
N ASP A 23 -8.48 -10.24 -12.23
CA ASP A 23 -9.24 -11.49 -12.05
C ASP A 23 -10.74 -11.23 -11.91
N MET A 24 -11.11 -10.18 -11.17
CA MET A 24 -12.50 -9.77 -11.01
C MET A 24 -13.11 -9.28 -12.32
N ALA A 25 -12.39 -8.46 -13.09
CA ALA A 25 -12.88 -7.92 -14.36
C ALA A 25 -13.07 -9.02 -15.42
N VAL A 26 -12.16 -9.98 -15.51
CA VAL A 26 -12.30 -11.15 -16.40
C VAL A 26 -13.50 -12.01 -15.99
N GLN A 27 -13.68 -12.26 -14.68
CA GLN A 27 -14.83 -13.02 -14.18
C GLN A 27 -16.18 -12.35 -14.50
N GLN A 28 -16.24 -11.02 -14.41
CA GLN A 28 -17.46 -10.26 -14.73
C GLN A 28 -17.84 -10.32 -16.21
N ARG A 29 -16.85 -10.40 -17.11
CA ARG A 29 -17.08 -10.52 -18.55
C ARG A 29 -17.61 -11.90 -18.95
N GLY A 30 -17.22 -12.96 -18.24
CA GLY A 30 -17.75 -14.31 -18.41
C GLY A 30 -17.37 -15.03 -19.72
N ASP A 31 -16.74 -14.34 -20.67
CA ASP A 31 -16.27 -14.90 -21.95
C ASP A 31 -14.79 -15.31 -21.93
N GLY A 32 -14.07 -15.04 -20.83
CA GLY A 32 -12.64 -15.34 -20.67
C GLY A 32 -11.72 -14.54 -21.58
N SER A 33 -12.24 -13.50 -22.25
CA SER A 33 -11.47 -12.65 -23.14
C SER A 33 -10.51 -11.71 -22.39
N SER A 34 -9.41 -11.34 -23.04
CA SER A 34 -8.50 -10.29 -22.54
C SER A 34 -9.22 -8.95 -22.45
N ILE A 35 -8.89 -8.15 -21.43
CA ILE A 35 -9.45 -6.81 -21.26
C ILE A 35 -8.79 -5.85 -22.27
N PRO A 36 -9.55 -5.19 -23.17
CA PRO A 36 -9.02 -4.16 -24.06
C PRO A 36 -8.31 -3.05 -23.29
N GLY A 37 -7.16 -2.60 -23.80
CA GLY A 37 -6.35 -1.57 -23.14
C GLY A 37 -5.55 -2.07 -21.94
N VAL A 38 -5.50 -3.39 -21.71
CA VAL A 38 -4.71 -4.02 -20.63
C VAL A 38 -3.80 -5.09 -21.21
N ARG A 39 -2.49 -5.00 -20.93
CA ARG A 39 -1.49 -6.02 -21.25
C ARG A 39 -1.02 -6.71 -19.98
N ILE A 40 -0.76 -8.02 -20.05
CA ILE A 40 -0.28 -8.82 -18.91
C ILE A 40 0.87 -9.72 -19.34
N ASP A 41 1.92 -9.77 -18.52
CA ASP A 41 3.00 -10.77 -18.59
C ASP A 41 3.13 -11.40 -17.20
N GLU A 42 2.97 -12.72 -17.12
CA GLU A 42 3.05 -13.47 -15.86
C GLU A 42 4.06 -14.60 -15.98
N ARG A 43 4.98 -14.66 -15.01
CA ARG A 43 6.02 -15.68 -14.96
C ARG A 43 6.16 -16.20 -13.54
N THR A 44 6.34 -17.51 -13.42
CA THR A 44 6.61 -18.16 -12.14
C THR A 44 7.97 -18.83 -12.19
N GLU A 45 8.87 -18.40 -11.30
CA GLU A 45 10.23 -18.93 -11.19
C GLU A 45 10.56 -19.12 -9.70
N ASN A 46 11.13 -20.27 -9.33
CA ASN A 46 11.53 -20.58 -7.94
C ASN A 46 10.43 -20.35 -6.88
N GLY A 47 9.16 -20.58 -7.23
CA GLY A 47 8.03 -20.37 -6.32
C GLY A 47 7.64 -18.89 -6.11
N ILE A 48 8.18 -17.99 -6.93
CA ILE A 48 7.83 -16.57 -6.99
C ILE A 48 7.07 -16.33 -8.29
N THR A 49 5.80 -15.93 -8.18
CA THR A 49 5.02 -15.48 -9.34
C THR A 49 5.16 -13.97 -9.48
N THR A 50 5.60 -13.52 -10.65
CA THR A 50 5.71 -12.10 -11.01
C THR A 50 4.72 -11.80 -12.10
N SER A 51 3.79 -10.88 -11.83
CA SER A 51 2.77 -10.45 -12.79
C SER A 51 2.96 -8.97 -13.09
N TRP A 52 3.21 -8.66 -14.35
CA TRP A 52 3.24 -7.30 -14.89
C TRP A 52 1.91 -7.01 -15.55
N ILE A 53 1.33 -5.85 -15.26
CA ILE A 53 0.09 -5.37 -15.84
C ILE A 53 0.31 -3.94 -16.31
N TRP A 54 0.08 -3.69 -17.60
CA TRP A 54 0.08 -2.35 -18.17
C TRP A 54 -1.34 -1.97 -18.52
N ILE A 55 -1.80 -0.83 -18.00
CA ILE A 55 -3.10 -0.24 -18.33
C ILE A 55 -2.83 0.96 -19.23
N ASP A 56 -3.06 0.78 -20.53
CA ASP A 56 -2.62 1.72 -21.57
C ASP A 56 -3.64 2.86 -21.78
N ASP A 57 -4.93 2.66 -21.49
CA ASP A 57 -5.99 3.65 -21.76
C ASP A 57 -7.11 3.71 -20.68
N GLU A 58 -7.97 4.73 -20.80
CA GLU A 58 -9.12 4.97 -19.92
C GLU A 58 -10.20 3.87 -20.00
N THR A 59 -10.24 3.12 -21.10
CA THR A 59 -11.18 1.99 -21.24
C THR A 59 -10.70 0.84 -20.36
N GLY A 60 -9.41 0.49 -20.45
CA GLY A 60 -8.74 -0.46 -19.58
C GLY A 60 -8.84 -0.04 -18.11
N ALA A 61 -8.62 1.24 -17.81
CA ALA A 61 -8.75 1.79 -16.47
C ALA A 61 -10.15 1.58 -15.86
N ARG A 62 -11.21 1.85 -16.65
CA ARG A 62 -12.59 1.66 -16.22
C ARG A 62 -12.93 0.20 -15.96
N GLU A 63 -12.53 -0.69 -16.86
CA GLU A 63 -12.77 -2.12 -16.74
C GLU A 63 -12.00 -2.71 -15.55
N MET A 64 -10.76 -2.26 -15.33
CA MET A 64 -9.92 -2.66 -14.21
C MET A 64 -10.33 -2.01 -12.88
N GLY A 65 -11.03 -0.88 -12.91
CA GLY A 65 -11.24 -0.06 -11.71
C GLY A 65 -9.93 0.48 -11.12
N LYS A 66 -8.91 0.68 -11.96
CA LYS A 66 -7.57 1.16 -11.62
C LYS A 66 -7.20 2.31 -12.55
N VAL A 67 -6.25 3.15 -12.15
CA VAL A 67 -5.78 4.24 -12.99
C VAL A 67 -4.80 3.72 -14.04
N PRO A 68 -4.68 4.36 -15.22
CA PRO A 68 -3.67 4.00 -16.22
C PRO A 68 -2.26 4.02 -15.64
N GLY A 69 -1.42 3.07 -16.05
CA GLY A 69 -0.05 2.93 -15.56
C GLY A 69 0.47 1.49 -15.56
N THR A 70 1.65 1.33 -14.98
CA THR A 70 2.38 0.06 -14.89
C THR A 70 2.31 -0.49 -13.47
N TYR A 71 1.88 -1.75 -13.36
CA TYR A 71 1.77 -2.48 -12.10
C TYR A 71 2.61 -3.74 -12.16
N MET A 72 3.39 -3.98 -11.10
CA MET A 72 4.15 -5.20 -10.91
C MET A 72 3.76 -5.83 -9.58
N THR A 73 3.33 -7.08 -9.61
CA THR A 73 2.96 -7.83 -8.41
C THR A 73 3.87 -9.04 -8.28
N LEU A 74 4.47 -9.22 -7.10
CA LEU A 74 5.17 -10.44 -6.72
C LEU A 74 4.30 -11.20 -5.72
N GLU A 75 4.05 -12.48 -5.99
CA GLU A 75 3.30 -13.38 -5.11
C GLU A 75 4.19 -14.56 -4.71
N VAL A 76 4.41 -14.71 -3.40
CA VAL A 76 5.28 -15.72 -2.80
C VAL A 76 4.55 -16.35 -1.60
N PRO A 77 3.70 -17.37 -1.82
CA PRO A 77 2.94 -18.00 -0.74
C PRO A 77 3.81 -18.53 0.41
N ALA A 78 5.02 -18.98 0.09
CA ALA A 78 5.96 -19.57 1.05
C ALA A 78 6.63 -18.54 1.98
N LEU A 79 6.51 -17.22 1.72
CA LEU A 79 7.16 -16.16 2.52
C LEU A 79 6.72 -16.16 4.00
N ARG A 80 5.57 -16.76 4.32
CA ARG A 80 5.08 -16.93 5.71
C ARG A 80 5.91 -17.87 6.56
N SER A 81 6.69 -18.74 5.93
CA SER A 81 7.52 -19.71 6.63
C SER A 81 8.70 -19.07 7.37
N GLN A 82 8.99 -17.78 7.13
CA GLN A 82 10.13 -17.05 7.71
C GLN A 82 11.48 -17.75 7.44
N ASP A 83 11.59 -18.42 6.29
CA ASP A 83 12.83 -19.04 5.84
C ASP A 83 13.77 -17.96 5.28
N SER A 84 14.91 -17.76 5.96
CA SER A 84 15.89 -16.74 5.58
C SER A 84 16.50 -16.96 4.19
N MET A 85 16.62 -18.21 3.72
CA MET A 85 17.11 -18.48 2.36
C MET A 85 16.08 -18.03 1.31
N LEU A 86 14.80 -18.29 1.57
CA LEU A 86 13.71 -17.83 0.71
C LEU A 86 13.62 -16.29 0.73
N GLU A 87 13.73 -15.66 1.89
CA GLU A 87 13.72 -14.19 2.02
C GLU A 87 14.83 -13.56 1.18
N GLN A 88 16.05 -14.11 1.20
CA GLN A 88 17.15 -13.63 0.38
C GLN A 88 16.86 -13.81 -1.12
N GLN A 89 16.32 -14.97 -1.53
CA GLN A 89 15.94 -15.21 -2.92
C GLN A 89 14.88 -14.22 -3.41
N VAL A 90 13.86 -13.96 -2.59
CA VAL A 90 12.80 -13.00 -2.87
C VAL A 90 13.35 -11.58 -2.94
N ALA A 91 14.25 -11.20 -2.04
CA ALA A 91 14.89 -9.89 -2.06
C ALA A 91 15.71 -9.66 -3.34
N THR A 92 16.52 -10.65 -3.74
CA THR A 92 17.29 -10.58 -5.01
C THR A 92 16.37 -10.53 -6.23
N HIS A 93 15.33 -11.37 -6.26
CA HIS A 93 14.36 -11.36 -7.37
C HIS A 93 13.62 -10.03 -7.45
N PHE A 94 13.14 -9.51 -6.31
CA PHE A 94 12.48 -8.21 -6.24
C PHE A 94 13.41 -7.09 -6.69
N ALA A 95 14.66 -7.05 -6.25
CA ALA A 95 15.63 -6.03 -6.68
C ALA A 95 15.82 -6.03 -8.21
N ASN A 96 15.96 -7.21 -8.82
CA ASN A 96 16.10 -7.33 -10.27
C ASN A 96 14.85 -6.84 -11.02
N GLN A 97 13.66 -7.26 -10.58
CA GLN A 97 12.41 -6.84 -11.20
C GLN A 97 12.13 -5.35 -10.97
N PHE A 98 12.48 -4.82 -9.80
CA PHE A 98 12.32 -3.41 -9.46
C PHE A 98 13.28 -2.53 -10.27
N ASN A 99 14.52 -2.96 -10.51
CA ASN A 99 15.43 -2.23 -11.40
C ASN A 99 14.86 -2.15 -12.83
N ARG A 100 14.34 -3.27 -13.36
CA ARG A 100 13.62 -3.27 -14.65
C ARG A 100 12.39 -2.36 -14.61
N PHE A 101 11.67 -2.31 -13.50
CA PHE A 101 10.52 -1.42 -13.34
C PHE A 101 10.91 0.04 -13.44
N LEU A 102 11.99 0.45 -12.77
CA LEU A 102 12.52 1.81 -12.88
C LEU A 102 12.89 2.18 -14.32
N GLU A 103 13.53 1.26 -15.06
CA GLU A 103 13.86 1.47 -16.47
C GLU A 103 12.59 1.60 -17.34
N GLU A 104 11.59 0.73 -17.13
CA GLU A 104 10.32 0.73 -17.86
C GLU A 104 9.56 2.06 -17.71
N VAL A 105 9.59 2.64 -16.50
CA VAL A 105 8.90 3.91 -16.20
C VAL A 105 9.77 5.14 -16.47
N GLY A 106 10.95 4.95 -17.06
CA GLY A 106 11.84 6.02 -17.53
C GLY A 106 12.67 6.70 -16.44
N ILE A 107 12.89 6.05 -15.30
CA ILE A 107 13.77 6.55 -14.23
C ILE A 107 15.23 6.20 -14.57
N GLY A 108 16.08 7.22 -14.67
CA GLY A 108 17.50 7.08 -14.94
C GLY A 108 18.26 6.44 -13.77
N ILE A 109 19.42 5.85 -14.05
CA ILE A 109 20.25 5.18 -13.04
C ILE A 109 20.81 6.15 -11.98
N ASN A 110 21.01 7.41 -12.35
CA ASN A 110 21.58 8.46 -11.50
C ASN A 110 20.53 9.41 -10.88
N ASP A 111 19.25 9.22 -11.20
CA ASP A 111 18.17 10.09 -10.72
C ASP A 111 18.10 10.05 -9.19
N SER A 112 18.02 11.21 -8.56
CA SER A 112 17.90 11.33 -7.12
C SER A 112 16.52 10.87 -6.64
N VAL A 113 16.50 10.12 -5.54
CA VAL A 113 15.27 9.51 -5.01
C VAL A 113 14.93 10.05 -3.63
N MET A 114 13.64 10.25 -3.39
CA MET A 114 13.10 10.46 -2.05
C MET A 114 12.21 9.29 -1.64
N LEU A 115 12.58 8.62 -0.56
CA LEU A 115 11.82 7.53 0.04
C LEU A 115 10.82 8.09 1.05
N VAL A 116 9.55 7.70 0.95
CA VAL A 116 8.47 8.16 1.82
C VAL A 116 7.83 6.97 2.52
N GLY A 117 8.03 6.83 3.83
CA GLY A 117 7.40 5.79 4.63
C GLY A 117 6.06 6.25 5.16
N LEU A 118 4.97 5.78 4.56
CA LEU A 118 3.61 6.12 5.00
C LEU A 118 3.16 5.20 6.13
N GLY A 119 2.33 5.77 7.00
CA GLY A 119 1.65 5.05 8.07
C GLY A 119 2.02 5.54 9.47
N ASN A 120 1.48 4.88 10.48
CA ASN A 120 1.62 5.24 11.87
C ASN A 120 2.54 4.26 12.61
N TRP A 121 3.70 4.77 13.05
CA TRP A 121 4.64 4.04 13.93
C TRP A 121 4.02 3.44 15.19
N ASN A 122 2.92 4.00 15.69
CA ASN A 122 2.24 3.52 16.89
C ASN A 122 1.24 2.38 16.61
N VAL A 123 1.03 2.01 15.35
CA VAL A 123 0.07 1.00 14.93
C VAL A 123 0.81 -0.07 14.13
N THR A 124 1.04 -1.24 14.73
CA THR A 124 1.81 -2.34 14.13
C THR A 124 1.42 -2.69 12.68
N PRO A 125 0.13 -2.84 12.32
CA PRO A 125 -0.22 -3.14 10.92
C PRO A 125 0.03 -1.99 9.93
N ASP A 126 0.21 -0.77 10.42
CA ASP A 126 0.35 0.48 9.64
C ASP A 126 1.80 1.03 9.75
N SER A 127 2.73 0.28 10.34
CA SER A 127 4.10 0.75 10.59
C SER A 127 5.10 0.31 9.50
N PHE A 128 4.63 -0.34 8.44
CA PHE A 128 5.48 -0.86 7.37
C PHE A 128 6.33 0.21 6.70
N GLY A 129 5.74 1.31 6.24
CA GLY A 129 6.49 2.42 5.65
C GLY A 129 7.58 2.93 6.58
N PRO A 130 7.27 3.32 7.84
CA PRO A 130 8.27 3.70 8.83
C PRO A 130 9.39 2.67 9.05
N LEU A 131 9.06 1.37 9.06
CA LEU A 131 10.03 0.29 9.23
C LEU A 131 10.95 0.14 8.02
N VAL A 132 10.44 0.32 6.80
CA VAL A 132 11.26 0.33 5.58
C VAL A 132 12.26 1.49 5.64
N ILE A 133 11.79 2.70 5.94
CA ILE A 133 12.65 3.90 6.01
C ILE A 133 13.74 3.74 7.07
N LYS A 134 13.42 3.14 8.22
CA LYS A 134 14.39 2.89 9.29
C LYS A 134 15.60 2.04 8.84
N ASN A 135 15.40 1.14 7.89
CA ASN A 135 16.43 0.22 7.40
C ASN A 135 17.00 0.63 6.02
N ALA A 136 16.56 1.75 5.45
CA ALA A 136 17.04 2.24 4.17
C ALA A 136 18.41 2.91 4.29
N LEU A 137 19.28 2.72 3.28
CA LEU A 137 20.56 3.42 3.19
C LEU A 137 20.34 4.83 2.62
N ILE A 138 20.61 5.85 3.43
CA ILE A 138 20.39 7.25 3.05
C ILE A 138 21.72 7.87 2.66
N THR A 139 21.82 8.41 1.44
CA THR A 139 23.11 8.81 0.84
C THR A 139 23.16 10.28 0.43
N ARG A 140 22.02 10.98 0.29
CA ARG A 140 21.95 12.37 -0.20
C ARG A 140 22.93 13.32 0.51
N HIS A 141 23.07 13.18 1.82
CA HIS A 141 23.96 14.01 2.61
C HIS A 141 25.44 13.79 2.26
N LEU A 142 25.83 12.58 1.86
CA LEU A 142 27.20 12.26 1.44
C LEU A 142 27.56 12.96 0.12
N PHE A 143 26.63 13.00 -0.84
CA PHE A 143 26.81 13.76 -2.09
C PHE A 143 27.00 15.26 -1.85
N THR A 144 26.48 15.79 -0.74
CA THR A 144 26.57 17.21 -0.41
C THR A 144 27.80 17.53 0.46
N LEU A 145 28.11 16.67 1.44
CA LEU A 145 29.11 16.95 2.48
C LEU A 145 30.47 16.30 2.20
N ALA A 146 30.50 15.19 1.48
CA ALA A 146 31.71 14.41 1.23
C ALA A 146 31.65 13.69 -0.14
N PRO A 147 31.56 14.42 -1.26
CA PRO A 147 31.40 13.83 -2.58
C PRO A 147 32.55 12.88 -2.97
N GLU A 148 33.77 13.14 -2.52
CA GLU A 148 34.93 12.26 -2.74
C GLU A 148 34.81 10.87 -2.06
N GLN A 149 33.90 10.70 -1.10
CA GLN A 149 33.69 9.44 -0.39
C GLN A 149 32.61 8.57 -1.02
N VAL A 150 31.88 9.11 -2.01
CA VAL A 150 30.82 8.39 -2.70
C VAL A 150 31.44 7.56 -3.82
N SER A 151 31.35 6.23 -3.70
CA SER A 151 31.80 5.33 -4.76
C SER A 151 30.86 5.37 -5.97
N GLU A 152 31.35 4.97 -7.13
CA GLU A 152 30.50 4.75 -8.30
C GLU A 152 29.41 3.70 -7.99
N GLY A 153 28.21 3.90 -8.54
CA GLY A 153 27.06 3.01 -8.36
C GLY A 153 26.06 3.47 -7.30
N TYR A 154 26.44 4.37 -6.39
CA TYR A 154 25.48 4.92 -5.43
C TYR A 154 24.52 5.92 -6.08
N ARG A 155 23.24 5.78 -5.76
CA ARG A 155 22.19 6.78 -6.08
C ARG A 155 22.04 7.77 -4.92
N SER A 156 21.81 9.04 -5.21
CA SER A 156 21.49 10.05 -4.18
C SER A 156 20.08 9.81 -3.63
N ALA A 157 19.98 9.34 -2.39
CA ALA A 157 18.72 8.98 -1.73
C ALA A 157 18.52 9.79 -0.45
N CYS A 158 17.37 10.44 -0.32
CA CYS A 158 16.85 10.95 0.94
C CYS A 158 15.60 10.20 1.37
N ALA A 159 15.22 10.34 2.64
CA ALA A 159 14.01 9.69 3.15
C ALA A 159 13.29 10.53 4.19
N ILE A 160 11.99 10.31 4.28
CA ILE A 160 11.14 10.80 5.35
C ILE A 160 10.08 9.76 5.69
N SER A 161 9.75 9.65 6.98
CA SER A 161 8.54 8.97 7.42
C SER A 161 7.67 10.04 8.08
N PRO A 162 6.67 10.62 7.39
CA PRO A 162 5.80 11.60 8.01
C PRO A 162 4.91 10.94 9.07
N GLY A 163 4.58 11.67 10.13
CA GLY A 163 3.53 11.24 11.05
C GLY A 163 2.15 11.29 10.37
N VAL A 164 1.16 10.68 11.02
CA VAL A 164 -0.24 10.77 10.60
C VAL A 164 -0.90 12.05 11.13
N LEU A 165 -1.98 12.49 10.45
CA LEU A 165 -2.74 13.69 10.80
C LEU A 165 -3.07 13.81 12.30
N GLY A 166 -3.45 12.71 12.94
CA GLY A 166 -3.80 12.69 14.37
C GLY A 166 -2.65 13.00 15.33
N ILE A 167 -1.40 12.95 14.85
CA ILE A 167 -0.19 13.25 15.62
C ILE A 167 0.35 14.63 15.24
N THR A 168 0.42 14.93 13.94
CA THR A 168 1.09 16.13 13.42
C THR A 168 0.15 17.32 13.28
N GLY A 169 -1.15 17.10 13.13
CA GLY A 169 -2.12 18.13 12.73
C GLY A 169 -1.98 18.62 11.28
N ILE A 170 -1.06 18.03 10.51
CA ILE A 170 -0.79 18.38 9.11
C ILE A 170 -1.01 17.13 8.27
N GLU A 171 -1.67 17.27 7.11
CA GLU A 171 -1.88 16.13 6.22
C GLU A 171 -0.56 15.58 5.71
N THR A 172 -0.45 14.25 5.65
CA THR A 172 0.78 13.58 5.19
C THR A 172 1.21 14.07 3.80
N THR A 173 0.24 14.33 2.91
CA THR A 173 0.53 14.89 1.58
C THR A 173 1.15 16.28 1.61
N GLU A 174 0.77 17.12 2.59
CA GLU A 174 1.29 18.48 2.70
C GLU A 174 2.72 18.47 3.24
N ILE A 175 3.02 17.58 4.19
CA ILE A 175 4.39 17.35 4.68
C ILE A 175 5.28 16.88 3.54
N VAL A 176 4.84 15.85 2.80
CA VAL A 176 5.61 15.29 1.69
C VAL A 176 5.81 16.33 0.59
N HIS A 177 4.76 17.04 0.18
CA HIS A 177 4.85 18.10 -0.82
C HIS A 177 5.86 19.18 -0.40
N GLY A 178 5.79 19.69 0.83
CA GLY A 178 6.71 20.71 1.31
C GLY A 178 8.17 20.25 1.32
N VAL A 179 8.41 18.98 1.63
CA VAL A 179 9.77 18.41 1.59
C VAL A 179 10.22 18.18 0.16
N VAL A 180 9.37 17.67 -0.74
CA VAL A 180 9.68 17.52 -2.17
C VAL A 180 10.03 18.87 -2.80
N GLU A 181 9.29 19.93 -2.49
CA GLU A 181 9.56 21.28 -2.99
C GLU A 181 10.97 21.77 -2.61
N LYS A 182 11.45 21.43 -1.40
CA LYS A 182 12.79 21.86 -0.95
C LYS A 182 13.90 20.89 -1.33
N ALA A 183 13.62 19.59 -1.30
CA ALA A 183 14.58 18.56 -1.62
C ALA A 183 14.80 18.42 -3.13
N GLN A 184 13.79 18.71 -3.96
CA GLN A 184 13.84 18.54 -5.41
C GLN A 184 14.42 17.18 -5.84
N PRO A 185 13.86 16.04 -5.35
CA PRO A 185 14.24 14.74 -5.87
C PRO A 185 13.73 14.58 -7.31
N ASP A 186 14.39 13.75 -8.10
CA ASP A 186 13.94 13.45 -9.47
C ASP A 186 12.71 12.54 -9.47
N PHE A 187 12.55 11.70 -8.44
CA PHE A 187 11.34 10.89 -8.22
C PHE A 187 11.15 10.50 -6.74
N VAL A 188 9.95 10.03 -6.43
CA VAL A 188 9.54 9.60 -5.08
C VAL A 188 9.17 8.12 -5.08
N ILE A 189 9.60 7.38 -4.06
CA ILE A 189 9.09 6.03 -3.76
C ILE A 189 8.31 6.10 -2.44
N ALA A 190 7.01 5.81 -2.49
CA ALA A 190 6.14 5.77 -1.32
C ALA A 190 5.89 4.32 -0.89
N PHE A 191 6.14 4.02 0.39
CA PHE A 191 5.91 2.71 1.00
C PHE A 191 4.66 2.75 1.88
N ASP A 192 3.71 1.85 1.65
CA ASP A 192 2.46 1.80 2.42
C ASP A 192 2.02 0.36 2.74
N SER A 193 1.29 0.21 3.83
CA SER A 193 0.58 -1.04 4.12
C SER A 193 -0.72 -1.08 3.32
N LEU A 194 -0.87 -2.08 2.46
CA LEU A 194 -2.10 -2.29 1.70
C LEU A 194 -3.08 -3.18 2.48
N ALA A 195 -4.36 -3.09 2.12
CA ALA A 195 -5.36 -4.05 2.54
C ALA A 195 -5.56 -5.12 1.45
N SER A 196 -5.55 -6.40 1.83
CA SER A 196 -5.92 -7.51 0.92
C SER A 196 -7.31 -8.07 1.24
N ARG A 197 -7.95 -8.62 0.20
CA ARG A 197 -9.20 -9.38 0.28
C ARG A 197 -8.98 -10.87 0.56
N ALA A 198 -7.82 -11.41 0.16
CA ALA A 198 -7.54 -12.84 0.24
C ALA A 198 -6.56 -13.15 1.37
N LEU A 199 -6.92 -14.12 2.23
CA LEU A 199 -6.08 -14.52 3.37
C LEU A 199 -4.78 -15.11 2.88
N SER A 200 -4.71 -15.61 1.65
CA SER A 200 -3.51 -16.14 1.00
C SER A 200 -2.49 -15.07 0.59
N ARG A 201 -2.88 -13.79 0.55
CA ARG A 201 -2.04 -12.69 0.04
C ARG A 201 -1.43 -11.79 1.11
N VAL A 202 -1.96 -11.86 2.33
CA VAL A 202 -1.39 -11.18 3.50
C VAL A 202 0.03 -11.68 3.75
N ASN A 203 1.00 -10.77 3.82
CA ASN A 203 2.43 -11.05 4.03
C ASN A 203 3.07 -11.99 3.00
N THR A 204 2.49 -12.09 1.80
CA THR A 204 3.00 -12.95 0.70
C THR A 204 3.00 -12.24 -0.63
N THR A 205 2.53 -10.99 -0.67
CA THR A 205 2.41 -10.22 -1.90
C THR A 205 3.12 -8.88 -1.76
N ILE A 206 3.84 -8.46 -2.80
CA ILE A 206 4.42 -7.12 -2.90
C ILE A 206 3.89 -6.53 -4.20
N GLN A 207 3.33 -5.31 -4.13
CA GLN A 207 2.86 -4.59 -5.31
C GLN A 207 3.67 -3.32 -5.51
N VAL A 208 4.04 -3.06 -6.76
CA VAL A 208 4.68 -1.82 -7.21
C VAL A 208 3.79 -1.20 -8.28
N ALA A 209 3.61 0.11 -8.24
CA ALA A 209 2.86 0.88 -9.23
C ALA A 209 3.48 2.26 -9.46
N ASP A 210 3.47 2.77 -10.68
CA ASP A 210 3.94 4.13 -11.04
C ASP A 210 2.85 5.20 -10.94
N THR A 211 1.65 4.79 -10.55
CA THR A 211 0.46 5.63 -10.51
C THR A 211 0.34 6.45 -9.22
N GLY A 212 1.35 6.39 -8.36
CA GLY A 212 1.29 6.92 -7.00
C GLY A 212 0.38 6.10 -6.07
N ILE A 213 0.01 6.70 -4.93
CA ILE A 213 -0.75 6.03 -3.88
C ILE A 213 -1.86 6.91 -3.30
N ASN A 214 -2.96 6.27 -2.90
CA ASN A 214 -4.05 6.88 -2.16
C ASN A 214 -4.07 6.33 -0.72
N PRO A 215 -3.44 7.02 0.25
CA PRO A 215 -3.30 6.49 1.60
C PRO A 215 -4.65 6.18 2.25
N GLY A 216 -4.84 4.95 2.74
CA GLY A 216 -6.07 4.54 3.42
C GLY A 216 -7.26 4.20 2.51
N SER A 217 -7.03 3.96 1.20
CA SER A 217 -8.05 3.48 0.26
C SER A 217 -8.75 2.22 0.73
N GLY A 218 -8.02 1.27 1.31
CA GLY A 218 -8.57 0.03 1.87
C GLY A 218 -9.58 0.25 3.00
N VAL A 219 -9.42 1.28 3.82
CA VAL A 219 -10.34 1.59 4.93
C VAL A 219 -11.47 2.54 4.50
N GLY A 220 -11.58 2.85 3.20
CA GLY A 220 -12.62 3.71 2.65
C GLY A 220 -12.43 5.21 2.93
N ASN A 221 -11.24 5.62 3.37
CA ASN A 221 -10.96 7.02 3.70
C ASN A 221 -10.44 7.77 2.46
N LYS A 222 -11.10 8.87 2.07
CA LYS A 222 -10.70 9.70 0.91
C LYS A 222 -9.61 10.70 1.31
N ARG A 223 -8.40 10.23 1.62
CA ARG A 223 -7.25 11.13 1.83
C ARG A 223 -6.73 11.63 0.48
N LYS A 224 -6.01 12.76 0.50
CA LYS A 224 -5.33 13.28 -0.69
C LYS A 224 -4.32 12.24 -1.19
N ALA A 225 -4.28 12.06 -2.51
CA ALA A 225 -3.36 11.15 -3.17
C ALA A 225 -1.92 11.69 -3.12
N LEU A 226 -0.94 10.78 -3.15
CA LEU A 226 0.45 11.08 -3.49
C LEU A 226 0.70 10.57 -4.91
N THR A 227 0.56 11.45 -5.88
CA THR A 227 0.73 11.17 -7.31
C THR A 227 1.62 12.21 -7.97
N LYS A 228 2.01 11.94 -9.22
CA LYS A 228 2.77 12.88 -10.05
C LYS A 228 2.09 14.24 -10.17
N GLU A 229 0.77 14.26 -10.27
CA GLU A 229 -0.04 15.49 -10.36
C GLU A 229 0.04 16.31 -9.07
N THR A 230 0.15 15.63 -7.92
CA THR A 230 0.21 16.31 -6.62
C THR A 230 1.61 16.77 -6.23
N LEU A 231 2.67 16.04 -6.61
CA LEU A 231 4.04 16.32 -6.20
C LEU A 231 4.90 16.95 -7.30
N GLY A 232 4.44 16.93 -8.56
CA GLY A 232 5.18 17.43 -9.72
C GLY A 232 6.31 16.51 -10.22
N VAL A 233 6.62 15.44 -9.48
CA VAL A 233 7.67 14.45 -9.80
C VAL A 233 7.05 13.04 -9.89
N PRO A 234 7.62 12.11 -10.68
CA PRO A 234 7.16 10.72 -10.73
C PRO A 234 7.06 10.09 -9.33
N VAL A 235 5.98 9.34 -9.08
CA VAL A 235 5.73 8.69 -7.79
C VAL A 235 5.50 7.20 -7.99
N ILE A 236 6.40 6.40 -7.42
CA ILE A 236 6.29 4.96 -7.40
C ILE A 236 5.75 4.53 -6.04
N ALA A 237 4.65 3.81 -6.02
CA ALA A 237 4.07 3.22 -4.83
C ALA A 237 4.51 1.77 -4.67
N ILE A 238 5.01 1.42 -3.49
CA ILE A 238 5.32 0.05 -3.08
C ILE A 238 4.43 -0.30 -1.90
N GLY A 239 3.58 -1.30 -2.10
CA GLY A 239 2.59 -1.71 -1.13
C GLY A 239 2.69 -3.18 -0.77
N VAL A 240 2.64 -3.47 0.53
CA VAL A 240 2.60 -4.86 1.04
C VAL A 240 1.29 -5.06 1.78
N PRO A 241 0.47 -6.08 1.44
CA PRO A 241 -0.75 -6.33 2.17
C PRO A 241 -0.47 -6.95 3.54
N ILE A 242 -0.68 -6.16 4.60
CA ILE A 242 -0.39 -6.56 5.99
C ILE A 242 -1.68 -6.84 6.76
N VAL A 243 -2.78 -6.26 6.30
CA VAL A 243 -4.10 -6.42 6.90
C VAL A 243 -5.10 -6.99 5.90
N MET A 244 -6.08 -7.69 6.45
CA MET A 244 -7.27 -8.12 5.71
C MET A 244 -8.49 -7.34 6.20
N ILE A 245 -9.32 -6.92 5.25
CA ILE A 245 -10.65 -6.41 5.55
C ILE A 245 -11.62 -7.59 5.58
N LEU A 246 -12.04 -8.00 6.78
CA LEU A 246 -13.15 -8.91 6.98
C LEU A 246 -14.47 -8.14 6.94
N GLN A 247 -15.20 -8.22 5.82
CA GLN A 247 -16.61 -7.82 5.81
C GLN A 247 -17.45 -8.97 6.36
N VAL A 248 -17.68 -8.96 7.68
CA VAL A 248 -18.63 -9.90 8.30
C VAL A 248 -20.04 -9.42 8.01
N TRP A 249 -20.74 -10.11 7.11
CA TRP A 249 -22.18 -9.97 6.97
C TRP A 249 -22.86 -10.70 8.13
N LYS A 250 -23.24 -9.97 9.18
CA LYS A 250 -24.31 -10.41 10.08
C LYS A 250 -25.56 -9.60 9.75
N PRO A 251 -26.62 -10.17 9.17
CA PRO A 251 -27.93 -9.60 9.38
C PRO A 251 -28.21 -9.83 10.87
N MET A 252 -28.07 -8.79 11.68
CA MET A 252 -28.40 -8.86 13.10
C MET A 252 -29.94 -8.80 13.25
N THR A 253 -30.64 -9.77 12.66
CA THR A 253 -31.99 -10.17 13.05
C THR A 253 -31.85 -11.34 14.03
N CYS A 254 -31.28 -11.07 15.20
CA CYS A 254 -31.41 -11.98 16.33
C CYS A 254 -31.52 -11.18 17.63
N LEU A 255 -32.59 -10.38 17.73
CA LEU A 255 -33.14 -9.95 19.02
C LEU A 255 -34.68 -9.88 18.94
N LYS A 256 -35.30 -11.02 18.62
CA LYS A 256 -36.70 -11.30 18.93
C LYS A 256 -36.76 -12.58 19.77
N ARG A 257 -36.25 -12.54 20.99
CA ARG A 257 -36.59 -13.47 22.08
C ARG A 257 -35.97 -13.01 23.40
N LEU A 258 -36.59 -12.01 23.99
CA LEU A 258 -36.65 -11.85 25.45
C LEU A 258 -38.09 -11.43 25.75
N PRO A 259 -38.97 -12.32 26.24
CA PRO A 259 -40.15 -11.89 26.95
C PRO A 259 -39.72 -11.42 28.35
N GLU A 260 -40.33 -10.32 28.79
CA GLU A 260 -40.38 -9.88 30.19
C GLU A 260 -39.06 -9.41 30.84
N LEU A 261 -38.83 -8.10 30.81
CA LEU A 261 -38.65 -7.38 32.07
C LEU A 261 -39.19 -5.95 31.94
N SER A 262 -40.23 -5.70 32.71
CA SER A 262 -40.95 -4.45 32.89
C SER A 262 -40.15 -3.41 33.67
N LEU A 263 -40.40 -2.13 33.33
CA LEU A 263 -40.23 -0.91 34.15
C LEU A 263 -38.79 -0.37 34.34
N LEU A 264 -38.51 0.81 33.74
CA LEU A 264 -38.30 2.08 34.45
C LEU A 264 -38.05 3.24 33.43
N PRO A 265 -38.41 4.50 33.77
CA PRO A 265 -38.56 5.60 32.81
C PRO A 265 -37.29 6.44 32.58
N SER A 266 -37.40 7.28 31.56
CA SER A 266 -36.42 8.24 31.01
C SER A 266 -35.71 9.12 32.03
N LYS A 267 -34.46 9.50 31.69
CA LYS A 267 -33.89 10.82 31.96
C LYS A 267 -32.65 11.12 31.11
N ASN A 268 -32.62 12.33 30.56
CA ASN A 268 -31.47 13.03 30.00
C ASN A 268 -30.20 12.88 30.86
N ASN A 269 -29.03 12.69 30.23
CA ASN A 269 -27.99 13.72 30.27
C ASN A 269 -26.79 13.45 29.36
N SER A 270 -26.36 14.55 28.77
CA SER A 270 -25.03 14.87 28.24
C SER A 270 -23.85 14.32 29.05
N ARG A 271 -22.87 13.73 28.36
CA ARG A 271 -21.43 13.98 28.54
C ARG A 271 -20.57 13.14 27.61
N LEU A 272 -19.72 13.82 26.83
CA LEU A 272 -18.50 13.25 26.29
C LEU A 272 -17.70 12.54 27.41
N LYS A 273 -17.27 11.31 27.15
CA LYS A 273 -16.11 10.70 27.79
C LYS A 273 -15.29 9.98 26.74
N TRP A 274 -14.17 10.60 26.38
CA TRP A 274 -13.00 9.91 25.84
C TRP A 274 -12.39 9.12 26.99
N VAL A 275 -12.22 7.80 26.83
CA VAL A 275 -11.39 6.99 27.72
C VAL A 275 -10.29 6.38 26.87
N ASN A 276 -9.07 6.80 27.19
CA ASN A 276 -7.82 6.33 26.64
C ASN A 276 -7.37 5.18 27.56
N GLU A 277 -7.42 3.94 27.07
CA GLU A 277 -6.86 2.78 27.78
C GLU A 277 -5.63 2.31 27.00
N GLN A 278 -4.47 2.77 27.47
CA GLN A 278 -3.20 2.12 27.17
C GLN A 278 -3.05 0.91 28.09
N GLN A 279 -2.93 -0.27 27.52
CA GLN A 279 -2.27 -1.39 28.19
C GLN A 279 -1.13 -1.88 27.31
N GLY A 280 0.08 -1.74 27.86
CA GLY A 280 1.32 -2.11 27.22
C GLY A 280 1.49 -3.62 27.09
N TRP A 281 2.17 -4.03 26.03
CA TRP A 281 2.73 -5.36 25.87
C TRP A 281 4.15 -5.24 25.34
N SER A 282 5.00 -6.11 25.90
CA SER A 282 6.45 -6.11 25.90
C SER A 282 7.10 -6.22 24.51
N THR A 283 8.18 -5.46 24.35
CA THR A 283 9.17 -5.58 23.28
C THR A 283 9.89 -6.93 23.34
N SER A 284 9.79 -7.73 22.29
CA SER A 284 10.76 -8.81 22.03
C SER A 284 11.01 -8.97 20.54
N SER A 285 12.24 -8.60 20.17
CA SER A 285 13.12 -9.18 19.13
C SER A 285 12.55 -9.49 17.74
N VAL A 286 12.95 -8.68 16.75
CA VAL A 286 12.96 -9.05 15.32
C VAL A 286 14.29 -8.57 14.70
N PRO A 287 14.94 -9.37 13.83
CA PRO A 287 16.37 -9.28 13.54
C PRO A 287 16.73 -8.19 12.52
N PHE A 288 18.02 -7.85 12.58
CA PHE A 288 18.76 -6.87 11.79
C PHE A 288 18.89 -7.33 10.33
N PHE A 289 18.54 -6.49 9.35
CA PHE A 289 18.97 -6.67 7.96
C PHE A 289 19.34 -5.33 7.33
N MET A 290 20.55 -5.30 6.78
CA MET A 290 21.21 -4.18 6.13
C MET A 290 21.23 -4.51 4.64
N VAL A 291 20.53 -3.73 3.82
CA VAL A 291 20.57 -3.89 2.36
C VAL A 291 21.44 -2.78 1.78
N TYR A 292 22.52 -3.19 1.12
CA TYR A 292 23.36 -2.33 0.30
C TYR A 292 22.63 -2.04 -1.02
N TRP A 293 22.57 -0.76 -1.38
CA TRP A 293 22.09 -0.26 -2.67
C TRP A 293 23.29 0.05 -3.56
#